data_AF-W4QBY5-F1
#
_entry.id   AF-W4QBY5-F1
#
_cell.length_a   1.000
_cell.length_b   1.000
_cell.length_c   1.000
_cell.angle_alpha   90.00
_cell.angle_beta   90.00
_cell.angle_gamma   90.00
#
_symmetry.space_group_name_H-M   'P 1'
#
loop_
_entity.id
_entity.type
_entity.pdbx_description
1 polymer ?
#
loop_
_entity_poly.entity_id
_entity_poly.type
_entity_poly.pdbx_seq_one_letter_code
_entity_poly.pdbx_strand_id
1 'polypeptide(L)'
;MNKKYLDLLAEKFDREEKVVTEIINLEAILNLPKGTEHFVSDLHGEYHAFQHVLRNGSGKVKEKIMDIFKDSLTHQEIDDFATLVYYPEDKLKLMKNKFSSKEELHQWYKQVICDMITLIPYASSKYTRSKLRKALPEQFVYVIEELLYKSDKYSNKKSYYKQILEQIITLGQSEKLIAGLAYTIQQLIVDHLHVVGDIYDRGPDPDKIMDTLINYHSLDIQWGNHDVLWLGAFAGSKVCLANIIRICARYDNLDIIEDVYGINLRPLMTLADKYYDDNPAFRPKQHADKPLSKDEALQITKIHQAIA
;
A
#
# COMPACT_ATOMS: atom_id res chain seq x y z
N MET A 1 27.18 -6.09 33.82
CA MET A 1 26.90 -5.54 32.47
C MET A 1 28.16 -5.62 31.62
N ASN A 2 28.07 -6.01 30.35
CA ASN A 2 29.22 -6.10 29.44
C ASN A 2 29.72 -4.69 29.08
N LYS A 3 31.02 -4.42 29.22
CA LYS A 3 31.64 -3.10 28.98
C LYS A 3 31.27 -2.53 27.60
N LYS A 4 31.21 -3.39 26.58
CA LYS A 4 30.80 -3.00 25.21
C LYS A 4 29.40 -2.37 25.16
N TYR A 5 28.44 -2.84 25.96
CA TYR A 5 27.10 -2.26 25.99
C TYR A 5 27.07 -0.91 26.73
N LEU A 6 27.89 -0.76 27.77
CA LEU A 6 28.01 0.52 28.49
C LEU A 6 28.69 1.58 27.62
N ASP A 7 29.73 1.21 26.87
CA ASP A 7 30.40 2.10 25.92
C ASP A 7 29.43 2.55 24.81
N LEU A 8 28.62 1.64 24.26
CA LEU A 8 27.57 1.96 23.28
C LEU A 8 26.46 2.86 23.84
N LEU A 9 26.06 2.65 25.09
CA LEU A 9 25.08 3.51 25.76
C LEU A 9 25.63 4.92 25.97
N ALA A 10 26.89 5.04 26.40
CA ALA A 10 27.55 6.33 26.57
C ALA A 10 27.78 7.07 25.24
N GLU A 11 27.96 6.34 24.13
CA GLU A 11 28.03 6.92 22.78
C GLU A 11 26.68 7.51 22.34
N LYS A 12 25.57 6.81 22.61
CA LYS A 12 24.22 7.24 22.19
C LYS A 12 23.56 8.23 23.15
N PHE A 13 23.89 8.16 24.44
CA PHE A 13 23.26 8.94 25.49
C PHE A 13 24.32 9.63 26.35
N ASP A 14 24.31 10.96 26.33
CA ASP A 14 25.27 11.81 27.05
C ASP A 14 24.94 11.99 28.54
N ARG A 15 23.75 11.57 28.99
CA ARG A 15 23.28 11.69 30.38
C ARG A 15 22.34 10.56 30.79
N GLU A 16 22.32 10.26 32.09
CA GLU A 16 21.47 9.24 32.70
C GLU A 16 19.99 9.48 32.40
N GLU A 17 19.51 10.73 32.46
CA GLU A 17 18.09 11.04 32.27
C GLU A 17 17.60 10.66 30.86
N LYS A 18 18.47 10.74 29.84
CA LYS A 18 18.09 10.32 28.47
C LYS A 18 17.96 8.81 28.38
N VAL A 19 18.84 8.06 29.03
CA VAL A 19 18.74 6.59 29.12
C VAL A 19 17.46 6.19 29.84
N VAL A 20 17.20 6.79 31.01
CA VAL A 20 15.99 6.53 31.80
C VAL A 20 14.73 6.87 31.00
N THR A 21 14.71 8.01 30.31
CA THR A 21 13.57 8.42 29.47
C THR A 21 13.33 7.42 28.34
N GLU A 22 14.39 6.93 27.67
CA GLU A 22 14.24 5.96 26.60
C GLU A 22 13.79 4.58 27.11
N ILE A 23 14.28 4.14 28.29
CA ILE A 23 13.78 2.93 28.93
C ILE A 23 12.29 3.05 29.23
N ILE A 24 11.85 4.15 29.86
CA ILE A 24 10.42 4.41 30.14
C ILE A 24 9.60 4.39 28.85
N ASN A 25 10.10 5.02 27.79
CA ASN A 25 9.43 5.06 26.49
C ASN A 25 9.28 3.66 25.87
N LEU A 26 10.36 2.87 25.84
CA LEU A 26 10.35 1.51 25.29
C LEU A 26 9.48 0.57 26.13
N GLU A 27 9.56 0.63 27.46
CA GLU A 27 8.68 -0.14 28.36
C GLU A 27 7.21 0.24 28.18
N ALA A 28 6.90 1.54 28.04
CA ALA A 28 5.54 1.99 27.76
C ALA A 28 5.02 1.47 26.41
N ILE A 29 5.87 1.46 25.37
CA ILE A 29 5.53 0.91 24.05
C ILE A 29 5.29 -0.61 24.14
N LEU A 30 6.13 -1.35 24.87
CA LEU A 30 5.96 -2.80 25.05
C LEU A 30 4.66 -3.18 25.78
N ASN A 31 4.11 -2.27 26.57
CA ASN A 31 2.82 -2.45 27.26
C ASN A 31 1.59 -2.11 26.38
N LEU A 32 1.78 -1.61 25.16
CA LEU A 32 0.68 -1.41 24.22
C LEU A 32 0.21 -2.74 23.62
N PRO A 33 -1.08 -2.85 23.24
CA PRO A 33 -1.54 -3.99 22.45
C PRO A 33 -0.72 -4.14 21.16
N LYS A 34 -0.50 -5.38 20.75
CA LYS A 34 0.23 -5.66 19.51
C LYS A 34 -0.47 -5.02 18.30
N GLY A 35 0.33 -4.48 17.38
CA GLY A 35 -0.09 -4.05 16.06
C GLY A 35 -0.80 -5.16 15.26
N THR A 36 -1.51 -4.77 14.21
CA THR A 36 -2.09 -5.74 13.28
C THR A 36 -1.00 -6.15 12.29
N GLU A 37 -0.65 -7.44 12.29
CA GLU A 37 0.22 -8.06 11.29
C GLU A 37 -0.61 -8.48 10.09
N HIS A 38 -0.17 -8.14 8.88
CA HIS A 38 -0.86 -8.50 7.66
C HIS A 38 0.04 -9.40 6.82
N PHE A 39 -0.40 -10.63 6.56
CA PHE A 39 0.34 -11.59 5.75
C PHE A 39 -0.26 -11.66 4.36
N VAL A 40 0.58 -11.54 3.34
CA VAL A 40 0.22 -11.72 1.93
C VAL A 40 1.18 -12.70 1.29
N SER A 41 0.68 -13.61 0.46
CA SER A 41 1.46 -14.58 -0.31
C SER A 41 0.96 -14.63 -1.76
N ASP A 42 1.72 -15.31 -2.63
CA ASP A 42 1.31 -15.63 -3.99
C ASP A 42 0.89 -14.40 -4.81
N LEU A 43 1.65 -13.32 -4.67
CA LEU A 43 1.35 -12.03 -5.30
C LEU A 43 1.45 -12.13 -6.83
N HIS A 44 2.51 -12.80 -7.32
CA HIS A 44 2.74 -13.13 -8.72
C HIS A 44 2.41 -12.00 -9.70
N GLY A 45 2.82 -10.75 -9.45
CA GLY A 45 2.56 -9.65 -10.39
C GLY A 45 1.10 -9.16 -10.47
N GLU A 46 0.19 -9.67 -9.63
CA GLU A 46 -1.23 -9.26 -9.58
C GLU A 46 -1.40 -7.95 -8.79
N TYR A 47 -0.89 -6.86 -9.36
CA TYR A 47 -0.79 -5.56 -8.69
C TYR A 47 -2.13 -5.01 -8.19
N HIS A 48 -3.19 -5.10 -9.00
CA HIS A 48 -4.49 -4.55 -8.62
C HIS A 48 -5.13 -5.29 -7.44
N ALA A 49 -5.02 -6.62 -7.41
CA ALA A 49 -5.50 -7.43 -6.31
C ALA A 49 -4.70 -7.12 -5.04
N PHE A 50 -3.37 -7.06 -5.15
CA PHE A 50 -2.48 -6.68 -4.04
C PHE A 50 -2.82 -5.31 -3.45
N GLN A 51 -2.96 -4.29 -4.30
CA GLN A 51 -3.36 -2.95 -3.88
C GLN A 51 -4.71 -2.94 -3.16
N HIS A 52 -5.69 -3.69 -3.66
CA HIS A 52 -7.00 -3.80 -3.02
C HIS A 52 -6.90 -4.41 -1.61
N VAL A 53 -6.12 -5.48 -1.46
CA VAL A 53 -5.87 -6.16 -0.17
C VAL A 53 -5.19 -5.21 0.83
N LEU A 54 -4.21 -4.42 0.39
CA LEU A 54 -3.58 -3.42 1.26
C LEU A 54 -4.57 -2.33 1.69
N ARG A 55 -5.35 -1.78 0.76
CA ARG A 55 -6.30 -0.69 1.01
C ARG A 55 -7.44 -1.12 1.93
N ASN A 56 -7.92 -2.35 1.79
CA ASN A 56 -9.02 -2.87 2.60
C ASN A 56 -8.56 -3.48 3.95
N GLY A 57 -7.25 -3.71 4.12
CA GLY A 57 -6.66 -4.33 5.31
C GLY A 57 -7.23 -5.71 5.59
N SER A 58 -7.45 -6.52 4.54
CA SER A 58 -8.19 -7.79 4.59
C SER A 58 -9.57 -7.67 5.26
N GLY A 59 -10.29 -6.57 4.96
CA GLY A 59 -11.62 -6.27 5.49
C GLY A 59 -11.64 -5.57 6.86
N LYS A 60 -10.49 -5.43 7.53
CA LYS A 60 -10.41 -4.81 8.86
C LYS A 60 -10.84 -3.34 8.89
N VAL A 61 -10.71 -2.64 7.77
CA VAL A 61 -11.21 -1.26 7.63
C VAL A 61 -12.72 -1.19 7.77
N LYS A 62 -13.46 -2.00 7.00
CA LYS A 62 -14.92 -2.03 7.08
C LYS A 62 -15.40 -2.49 8.45
N GLU A 63 -14.73 -3.47 9.07
CA GLU A 63 -15.00 -3.91 10.44
C GLU A 63 -14.91 -2.74 11.44
N LYS A 64 -13.81 -1.98 11.42
CA LYS A 64 -13.63 -0.83 12.32
C LYS A 64 -14.62 0.32 12.08
N ILE A 65 -15.00 0.56 10.82
CA ILE A 65 -16.05 1.53 10.50
C ILE A 65 -17.37 1.04 11.11
N MET A 66 -17.70 -0.23 10.93
CA MET A 66 -18.93 -0.82 11.46
C MET A 66 -18.97 -0.79 13.00
N ASP A 67 -17.85 -1.02 13.69
CA ASP A 67 -17.77 -0.98 15.15
C ASP A 67 -18.21 0.35 15.75
N ILE A 68 -17.91 1.46 15.08
CA ILE A 68 -18.24 2.83 15.54
C ILE A 68 -19.60 3.28 15.03
N PHE A 69 -19.91 3.00 13.76
CA PHE A 69 -20.99 3.66 13.05
C PHE A 69 -22.24 2.80 12.82
N LYS A 70 -22.27 1.53 13.26
CA LYS A 70 -23.42 0.62 13.07
C LYS A 70 -24.76 1.16 13.55
N ASP A 71 -24.76 2.00 14.58
CA ASP A 71 -25.98 2.55 15.20
C ASP A 71 -26.39 3.90 14.60
N SER A 72 -25.51 4.52 13.80
CA SER A 72 -25.71 5.85 13.21
C SER A 72 -25.80 5.85 11.68
N LEU A 73 -25.19 4.87 11.02
CA LEU A 73 -25.13 4.75 9.56
C LEU A 73 -25.78 3.45 9.09
N THR A 74 -26.41 3.50 7.93
CA THR A 74 -26.91 2.32 7.22
C THR A 74 -25.75 1.49 6.64
N HIS A 75 -26.02 0.24 6.30
CA HIS A 75 -25.02 -0.62 5.63
C HIS A 75 -24.48 -0.01 4.33
N GLN A 76 -25.34 0.64 3.54
CA GLN A 76 -24.93 1.30 2.31
C GLN A 76 -23.98 2.47 2.58
N GLU A 77 -24.25 3.28 3.62
CA GLU A 77 -23.37 4.39 4.01
C GLU A 77 -22.03 3.89 4.55
N ILE A 78 -22.02 2.76 5.29
CA ILE A 78 -20.79 2.10 5.73
C ILE A 78 -19.98 1.62 4.52
N ASP A 79 -20.62 1.02 3.52
CA ASP A 79 -19.96 0.56 2.30
C ASP A 79 -19.41 1.73 1.48
N ASP A 80 -20.16 2.82 1.40
CA ASP A 80 -19.72 4.04 0.74
C ASP A 80 -18.54 4.69 1.47
N PHE A 81 -18.53 4.69 2.81
CA PHE A 81 -17.43 5.21 3.60
C PHE A 81 -16.19 4.32 3.52
N ALA A 82 -16.36 3.00 3.57
CA ALA A 82 -15.26 2.05 3.36
C ALA A 82 -14.65 2.21 1.97
N THR A 83 -15.48 2.35 0.93
CA THR A 83 -15.01 2.61 -0.44
C THR A 83 -14.23 3.93 -0.54
N LEU A 84 -14.67 4.97 0.16
CA LEU A 84 -13.93 6.24 0.25
C LEU A 84 -12.57 6.06 0.92
N VAL A 85 -12.48 5.25 1.98
CA VAL A 85 -11.20 4.93 2.60
C VAL A 85 -10.32 4.12 1.64
N TYR A 86 -10.87 3.18 0.86
CA TYR A 86 -10.09 2.33 -0.06
C TYR A 86 -9.56 3.10 -1.27
N TYR A 87 -10.39 3.95 -1.87
CA TYR A 87 -10.11 4.64 -3.13
C TYR A 87 -10.46 6.12 -3.00
N PRO A 88 -9.73 6.88 -2.16
CA PRO A 88 -10.14 8.24 -1.81
C PRO A 88 -10.22 9.17 -3.02
N GLU A 89 -9.24 9.16 -3.91
CA GLU A 89 -9.22 10.05 -5.09
C GLU A 89 -10.37 9.73 -6.05
N ASP A 90 -10.60 8.45 -6.34
CA ASP A 90 -11.64 8.03 -7.29
C ASP A 90 -13.03 8.29 -6.72
N LYS A 91 -13.25 7.96 -5.44
CA LYS A 91 -14.53 8.24 -4.77
C LYS A 91 -14.77 9.74 -4.64
N LEU A 92 -13.76 10.55 -4.33
CA LEU A 92 -13.88 12.02 -4.28
C LEU A 92 -14.28 12.60 -5.64
N LYS A 93 -13.67 12.16 -6.74
CA LYS A 93 -14.06 12.58 -8.11
C LYS A 93 -15.51 12.22 -8.42
N LEU A 94 -15.93 11.00 -8.09
CA LEU A 94 -17.32 10.55 -8.29
C LEU A 94 -18.30 11.41 -7.49
N MET A 95 -18.01 11.67 -6.20
CA MET A 95 -18.89 12.47 -5.34
C MET A 95 -18.99 13.91 -5.83
N LYS A 96 -17.87 14.51 -6.26
CA LYS A 96 -17.85 15.87 -6.81
C LYS A 96 -18.75 16.02 -8.04
N ASN A 97 -18.81 15.00 -8.89
CA ASN A 97 -19.68 15.00 -10.08
C ASN A 97 -21.14 14.69 -9.75
N LYS A 98 -21.42 14.06 -8.59
CA LYS A 98 -22.76 13.68 -8.16
C LYS A 98 -23.54 14.86 -7.56
N PHE A 99 -22.88 15.79 -6.88
CA PHE A 99 -23.54 16.92 -6.24
C PHE A 99 -23.82 18.05 -7.24
N SER A 100 -25.04 18.61 -7.15
CA SER A 100 -25.50 19.67 -8.04
C SER A 100 -25.14 21.08 -7.56
N SER A 101 -24.84 21.24 -6.26
CA SER A 101 -24.46 22.52 -5.64
C SER A 101 -23.16 22.42 -4.86
N LYS A 102 -22.43 23.54 -4.75
CA LYS A 102 -21.20 23.61 -3.95
C LYS A 102 -21.50 23.47 -2.47
N GLU A 103 -22.65 23.98 -2.04
CA GLU A 103 -23.11 23.95 -0.65
C GLU A 103 -23.31 22.50 -0.17
N GLU A 104 -23.98 21.66 -0.97
CA GLU A 104 -24.15 20.23 -0.65
C GLU A 104 -22.81 19.50 -0.57
N LEU A 105 -21.92 19.75 -1.54
CA LEU A 105 -20.58 19.17 -1.55
C LEU A 105 -19.77 19.59 -0.31
N HIS A 106 -19.86 20.86 0.10
CA HIS A 106 -19.18 21.37 1.29
C HIS A 106 -19.74 20.74 2.57
N GLN A 107 -21.05 20.52 2.68
CA GLN A 107 -21.62 19.80 3.82
C GLN A 107 -21.16 18.34 3.85
N TRP A 108 -21.12 17.68 2.71
CA TRP A 108 -20.60 16.33 2.60
C TRP A 108 -19.12 16.24 3.04
N TYR A 109 -18.27 17.18 2.62
CA TYR A 109 -16.89 17.26 3.10
C TYR A 109 -16.81 17.42 4.62
N LYS A 110 -17.63 18.30 5.22
CA LYS A 110 -17.65 18.49 6.68
C LYS A 110 -18.00 17.19 7.39
N GLN A 111 -19.02 16.48 6.90
CA GLN A 111 -19.49 15.24 7.49
C GLN A 111 -18.39 14.17 7.44
N VAL A 112 -17.83 13.92 6.26
CA VAL A 112 -16.76 12.93 6.05
C VAL A 112 -15.53 13.23 6.91
N ILE A 113 -15.10 14.50 6.98
CA ILE A 113 -13.96 14.87 7.83
C ILE A 113 -14.28 14.59 9.30
N CYS A 114 -15.48 14.92 9.78
CA CYS A 114 -15.90 14.61 11.15
C CYS A 114 -15.91 13.09 11.42
N ASP A 115 -16.41 12.29 10.48
CA ASP A 115 -16.48 10.84 10.62
C ASP A 115 -15.07 10.22 10.65
N MET A 116 -14.16 10.68 9.77
CA MET A 116 -12.75 10.25 9.77
C MET A 116 -12.01 10.65 11.06
N ILE A 117 -12.24 11.87 11.56
CA ILE A 117 -11.67 12.33 12.84
C ILE A 117 -12.23 11.53 14.03
N THR A 118 -13.44 10.99 13.92
CA THR A 118 -14.02 10.08 14.93
C THR A 118 -13.41 8.67 14.83
N LEU A 119 -13.13 8.19 13.62
CA LEU A 119 -12.56 6.86 13.37
C LEU A 119 -11.07 6.74 13.75
N ILE A 120 -10.27 7.78 13.51
CA ILE A 120 -8.81 7.74 13.71
C ILE A 120 -8.40 7.39 15.15
N PRO A 121 -8.97 7.98 16.22
CA PRO A 121 -8.66 7.59 17.60
C PRO A 121 -8.91 6.11 17.88
N TYR A 122 -9.97 5.55 17.29
CA TYR A 122 -10.31 4.14 17.45
C TYR A 122 -9.34 3.23 16.69
N ALA A 123 -9.02 3.58 15.44
CA ALA A 123 -8.03 2.86 14.62
C ALA A 123 -6.63 2.90 15.24
N SER A 124 -6.29 4.00 15.92
CA SER A 124 -4.98 4.23 16.54
C SER A 124 -4.87 3.85 18.02
N SER A 125 -5.92 3.30 18.64
CA SER A 125 -6.00 3.01 20.08
C SER A 125 -4.87 2.12 20.63
N LYS A 126 -4.25 1.30 19.76
CA LYS A 126 -3.10 0.42 20.05
C LYS A 126 -1.73 1.08 19.85
N TYR A 127 -1.67 2.37 19.53
CA TYR A 127 -0.43 3.07 19.20
C TYR A 127 -0.17 4.29 20.07
N THR A 128 1.10 4.69 20.13
CA THR A 128 1.48 5.96 20.75
C THR A 128 1.00 7.14 19.91
N ARG A 129 0.85 8.30 20.55
CA ARG A 129 0.57 9.57 19.86
C ARG A 129 1.66 9.92 18.84
N SER A 130 2.92 9.60 19.14
CA SER A 130 4.03 9.82 18.21
C SER A 130 3.85 9.00 16.92
N LYS A 131 3.46 7.73 17.03
CA LYS A 131 3.18 6.87 15.88
C LYS A 131 1.99 7.37 15.07
N LEU A 132 0.89 7.76 15.73
CA LEU A 132 -0.23 8.41 15.06
C LEU A 132 0.20 9.67 14.30
N ARG A 133 0.92 10.58 14.96
CA ARG A 133 1.39 11.84 14.37
C ARG A 133 2.23 11.61 13.11
N LYS A 134 3.09 10.59 13.10
CA LYS A 134 3.92 10.23 11.94
C LYS A 134 3.12 9.65 10.77
N ALA A 135 1.92 9.10 11.02
CA ALA A 135 1.03 8.59 9.99
C ALA A 135 0.08 9.66 9.40
N LEU A 136 0.03 10.86 10.01
CA LEU A 136 -0.79 11.96 9.53
C LEU A 136 -0.16 12.63 8.30
N PRO A 137 -0.96 13.15 7.36
CA PRO A 137 -0.45 13.93 6.24
C PRO A 137 0.29 15.19 6.73
N GLU A 138 1.57 15.32 6.38
CA GLU A 138 2.50 16.31 6.95
C GLU A 138 1.94 17.74 6.99
N GLN A 139 1.33 18.17 5.88
CA GLN A 139 0.77 19.51 5.72
C GLN A 139 -0.46 19.79 6.61
N PHE A 140 -1.10 18.76 7.17
CA PHE A 140 -2.29 18.89 8.01
C PHE A 140 -2.10 18.39 9.45
N VAL A 141 -0.90 17.96 9.86
CA VAL A 141 -0.64 17.41 11.20
C VAL A 141 -1.22 18.30 12.31
N TYR A 142 -0.88 19.59 12.29
CA TYR A 142 -1.36 20.56 13.27
C TYR A 142 -2.89 20.64 13.31
N VAL A 143 -3.52 20.75 12.13
CA VAL A 143 -4.97 20.89 11.99
C VAL A 143 -5.70 19.63 12.49
N ILE A 144 -5.17 18.45 12.17
CA ILE A 144 -5.75 17.18 12.57
C ILE A 144 -5.61 16.98 14.08
N GLU A 145 -4.46 17.31 14.67
CA GLU A 145 -4.27 17.24 16.13
C GLU A 145 -5.25 18.16 16.88
N GLU A 146 -5.47 19.38 16.39
CA GLU A 146 -6.49 20.29 16.94
C GLU A 146 -7.91 19.69 16.87
N LEU A 147 -8.21 18.98 15.78
CA LEU A 147 -9.50 18.29 15.61
C LEU A 147 -9.62 16.98 16.40
N LEU A 148 -8.52 16.29 16.70
CA LEU A 148 -8.52 15.04 17.47
C LEU A 148 -8.61 15.31 18.98
N TYR A 149 -7.82 16.25 19.49
CA TYR A 149 -7.70 16.50 20.92
C TYR A 149 -8.67 17.57 21.43
N LYS A 150 -9.90 17.55 20.91
CA LYS A 150 -10.96 18.50 21.30
C LYS A 150 -11.09 18.52 22.82
N SER A 151 -10.82 19.67 23.44
CA SER A 151 -11.06 19.83 24.87
C SER A 151 -12.56 20.01 25.13
N ASP A 152 -13.31 18.92 25.26
CA ASP A 152 -14.76 18.98 25.55
C ASP A 152 -15.08 19.53 26.95
N LYS A 153 -14.05 19.71 27.81
CA LYS A 153 -14.18 20.30 29.14
C LYS A 153 -14.60 21.78 29.15
N TYR A 154 -14.44 22.51 28.05
CA TYR A 154 -14.84 23.93 27.95
C TYR A 154 -15.59 24.18 26.64
N SER A 155 -16.88 24.51 26.72
CA SER A 155 -17.79 24.69 25.57
C SER A 155 -17.35 25.77 24.57
N ASN A 156 -16.39 26.63 24.94
CA ASN A 156 -15.93 27.79 24.18
C ASN A 156 -15.23 27.46 22.85
N LYS A 157 -14.76 26.22 22.63
CA LYS A 157 -13.99 25.86 21.42
C LYS A 157 -14.80 25.24 20.27
N LYS A 158 -16.11 25.02 20.42
CA LYS A 158 -16.94 24.46 19.32
C LYS A 158 -16.95 25.35 18.08
N SER A 159 -17.06 26.67 18.28
CA SER A 159 -16.99 27.64 17.18
C SER A 159 -15.62 27.64 16.49
N TYR A 160 -14.54 27.48 17.27
CA TYR A 160 -13.18 27.39 16.75
C TYR A 160 -12.97 26.18 15.82
N TYR A 161 -13.41 24.97 16.20
CA TYR A 161 -13.28 23.80 15.32
C TYR A 161 -14.13 23.93 14.05
N LYS A 162 -15.33 24.52 14.17
CA LYS A 162 -16.17 24.80 12.99
C LYS A 162 -15.47 25.77 12.04
N GLN A 163 -14.77 26.78 12.57
CA GLN A 163 -14.01 27.73 11.77
C GLN A 163 -12.83 27.07 11.04
N ILE A 164 -12.12 26.14 11.70
CA ILE A 164 -11.06 25.35 11.06
C ILE A 164 -11.60 24.60 9.84
N LEU A 165 -12.71 23.86 10.01
CA LEU A 165 -13.32 23.11 8.90
C LEU A 165 -13.79 24.04 7.78
N GLU A 166 -14.38 25.19 8.12
CA GLU A 166 -14.81 26.18 7.12
C GLU A 166 -13.63 26.73 6.31
N GLN A 167 -12.49 27.01 6.97
CA GLN A 167 -11.30 27.50 6.29
C GLN A 167 -10.69 26.44 5.37
N ILE A 168 -10.63 25.17 5.79
CA ILE A 168 -10.15 24.08 4.93
C ILE A 168 -10.96 24.00 3.62
N ILE A 169 -12.28 24.15 3.74
CA ILE A 169 -13.20 24.13 2.60
C ILE A 169 -13.04 25.35 1.71
N THR A 170 -13.01 26.54 2.31
CA THR A 170 -12.89 27.82 1.59
C THR A 170 -11.55 27.91 0.84
N LEU A 171 -10.48 27.33 1.40
CA LEU A 171 -9.15 27.25 0.80
C LEU A 171 -9.01 26.07 -0.19
N GLY A 172 -10.08 25.31 -0.44
CA GLY A 172 -10.09 24.20 -1.40
C GLY A 172 -9.19 23.02 -1.01
N GLN A 173 -8.92 22.81 0.28
CA GLN A 173 -8.02 21.76 0.77
C GLN A 173 -8.76 20.48 1.21
N SER A 174 -10.09 20.45 1.15
CA SER A 174 -10.91 19.32 1.64
C SER A 174 -10.56 17.98 1.00
N GLU A 175 -10.43 17.93 -0.33
CA GLU A 175 -10.12 16.68 -1.06
C GLU A 175 -8.76 16.10 -0.62
N LYS A 176 -7.74 16.96 -0.49
CA LYS A 176 -6.41 16.57 -0.03
C LYS A 176 -6.42 16.08 1.42
N LEU A 177 -7.20 16.75 2.28
CA LEU A 177 -7.34 16.33 3.67
C LEU A 177 -8.02 14.96 3.76
N ILE A 178 -9.14 14.76 3.07
CA ILE A 178 -9.89 13.50 3.08
C ILE A 178 -9.01 12.35 2.56
N ALA A 179 -8.29 12.56 1.45
CA ALA A 179 -7.35 11.56 0.95
C ALA A 179 -6.23 11.26 1.96
N GLY A 180 -5.63 12.28 2.55
CA GLY A 180 -4.61 12.12 3.60
C GLY A 180 -5.13 11.35 4.81
N LEU A 181 -6.33 11.64 5.29
CA LEU A 181 -6.97 10.92 6.40
C LEU A 181 -7.28 9.46 6.03
N ALA A 182 -7.74 9.20 4.80
CA ALA A 182 -7.96 7.83 4.32
C ALA A 182 -6.67 7.01 4.33
N TYR A 183 -5.55 7.57 3.82
CA TYR A 183 -4.24 6.92 3.87
C TYR A 183 -3.74 6.71 5.30
N THR A 184 -3.94 7.68 6.19
CA THR A 184 -3.67 7.50 7.62
C THR A 184 -4.46 6.32 8.19
N ILE A 185 -5.76 6.21 7.88
CA ILE A 185 -6.61 5.11 8.36
C ILE A 185 -6.08 3.76 7.82
N GLN A 186 -5.77 3.66 6.52
CA GLN A 186 -5.19 2.45 5.93
C GLN A 186 -3.91 2.03 6.66
N GLN A 187 -2.98 2.98 6.86
CA GLN A 187 -1.71 2.76 7.53
C GLN A 187 -1.85 2.35 9.01
N LEU A 188 -2.81 2.94 9.75
CA LEU A 188 -3.03 2.58 11.15
C LEU A 188 -3.70 1.22 11.30
N ILE A 189 -4.42 0.76 10.29
CA ILE A 189 -5.12 -0.52 10.39
C ILE A 189 -4.16 -1.68 10.19
N VAL A 190 -3.24 -1.58 9.24
CA VAL A 190 -2.17 -2.56 8.99
C VAL A 190 -0.87 -2.03 9.57
N ASP A 191 -0.43 -2.60 10.71
CA ASP A 191 0.76 -2.09 11.38
C ASP A 191 2.04 -2.43 10.64
N HIS A 192 2.12 -3.67 10.19
CA HIS A 192 3.28 -4.24 9.55
C HIS A 192 2.84 -5.31 8.55
N LEU A 193 3.48 -5.30 7.39
CA LEU A 193 3.17 -6.18 6.27
C LEU A 193 4.25 -7.26 6.14
N HIS A 194 3.83 -8.51 6.16
CA HIS A 194 4.66 -9.66 5.87
C HIS A 194 4.35 -10.14 4.46
N VAL A 195 5.32 -9.98 3.55
CA VAL A 195 5.23 -10.56 2.20
C VAL A 195 5.91 -11.92 2.20
N VAL A 196 5.12 -12.96 2.01
CA VAL A 196 5.57 -14.36 1.99
C VAL A 196 5.74 -14.80 0.54
N GLY A 197 6.79 -14.26 -0.07
CA GLY A 197 7.36 -14.69 -1.34
C GLY A 197 6.49 -14.50 -2.58
N ASP A 198 7.11 -14.88 -3.69
CA ASP A 198 6.52 -15.00 -5.02
C ASP A 198 5.85 -13.71 -5.48
N ILE A 199 6.61 -12.61 -5.41
CA ILE A 199 6.22 -11.29 -5.93
C ILE A 199 6.19 -11.31 -7.45
N TYR A 200 7.20 -11.92 -8.06
CA TYR A 200 7.31 -12.08 -9.51
C TYR A 200 6.75 -13.43 -9.98
N ASP A 201 6.51 -13.60 -11.29
CA ASP A 201 6.41 -14.84 -12.08
C ASP A 201 5.30 -14.77 -13.15
N ARG A 202 4.03 -14.66 -12.73
CA ARG A 202 2.87 -15.01 -13.59
C ARG A 202 2.04 -13.84 -14.09
N GLY A 203 1.93 -12.79 -13.30
CA GLY A 203 1.14 -11.60 -13.59
C GLY A 203 2.01 -10.48 -14.16
N PRO A 204 1.35 -9.43 -14.69
CA PRO A 204 1.98 -8.47 -15.58
C PRO A 204 2.79 -7.38 -14.88
N ASP A 205 2.48 -7.07 -13.60
CA ASP A 205 2.91 -5.84 -12.95
C ASP A 205 3.70 -6.05 -11.62
N PRO A 206 4.70 -6.96 -11.54
CA PRO A 206 5.44 -7.16 -10.30
C PRO A 206 6.36 -5.98 -9.93
N ASP A 207 6.76 -5.16 -10.90
CA ASP A 207 7.50 -3.91 -10.71
C ASP A 207 6.68 -2.89 -9.90
N LYS A 208 5.38 -2.73 -10.22
CA LYS A 208 4.47 -1.85 -9.48
C LYS A 208 4.25 -2.33 -8.04
N ILE A 209 4.25 -3.66 -7.84
CA ILE A 209 4.22 -4.25 -6.50
C ILE A 209 5.49 -3.86 -5.74
N MET A 210 6.67 -4.02 -6.34
CA MET A 210 7.94 -3.62 -5.72
C MET A 210 8.01 -2.13 -5.39
N ASP A 211 7.55 -1.25 -6.28
CA ASP A 211 7.46 0.20 -6.01
C ASP A 211 6.56 0.51 -4.82
N THR A 212 5.45 -0.21 -4.69
CA THR A 212 4.57 -0.10 -3.51
C THR A 212 5.29 -0.54 -2.25
N LEU A 213 5.96 -1.69 -2.29
CA LEU A 213 6.67 -2.26 -1.13
C LEU A 213 7.81 -1.34 -0.68
N ILE A 214 8.64 -0.83 -1.59
CA ILE A 214 9.76 0.06 -1.26
C ILE A 214 9.29 1.31 -0.48
N ASN A 215 8.10 1.81 -0.79
CA ASN A 215 7.54 3.00 -0.17
C ASN A 215 6.57 2.69 0.99
N TYR A 216 6.39 1.42 1.37
CA TYR A 216 5.47 1.04 2.43
C TYR A 216 6.06 1.32 3.83
N HIS A 217 5.22 1.64 4.80
CA HIS A 217 5.66 2.20 6.09
C HIS A 217 6.38 1.20 7.00
N SER A 218 6.03 -0.08 6.93
CA SER A 218 6.65 -1.14 7.71
C SER A 218 6.38 -2.49 7.08
N LEU A 219 7.44 -3.20 6.67
CA LEU A 219 7.31 -4.52 6.07
C LEU A 219 8.53 -5.39 6.32
N ASP A 220 8.34 -6.69 6.15
CA ASP A 220 9.38 -7.65 5.83
C ASP A 220 8.99 -8.54 4.64
N ILE A 221 9.99 -9.13 4.01
CA ILE A 221 9.83 -10.02 2.88
C ILE A 221 10.57 -11.31 3.18
N GLN A 222 9.85 -12.41 3.14
CA GLN A 222 10.42 -13.74 3.00
C GLN A 222 10.47 -14.06 1.49
N TRP A 223 11.67 -14.13 0.92
CA TRP A 223 11.83 -14.37 -0.52
C TRP A 223 11.35 -15.77 -0.92
N GLY A 224 10.53 -15.82 -1.96
CA GLY A 224 10.09 -17.04 -2.60
C GLY A 224 11.13 -17.58 -3.59
N ASN A 225 10.90 -18.78 -4.10
CA ASN A 225 11.78 -19.38 -5.10
C ASN A 225 11.78 -18.56 -6.40
N HIS A 226 10.65 -17.95 -6.76
CA HIS A 226 10.57 -17.10 -7.96
C HIS A 226 11.39 -15.82 -7.77
N ASP A 227 11.31 -15.17 -6.62
CA ASP A 227 12.07 -13.95 -6.35
C ASP A 227 13.59 -14.19 -6.35
N VAL A 228 14.03 -15.32 -5.79
CA VAL A 228 15.45 -15.71 -5.79
C VAL A 228 15.99 -15.90 -7.21
N LEU A 229 15.17 -16.33 -8.18
CA LEU A 229 15.60 -16.38 -9.57
C LEU A 229 15.91 -14.98 -10.10
N TRP A 230 15.03 -14.01 -9.85
CA TRP A 230 15.23 -12.61 -10.24
C TRP A 230 16.46 -11.99 -9.57
N LEU A 231 16.65 -12.21 -8.27
CA LEU A 231 17.84 -11.78 -7.54
C LEU A 231 19.11 -12.43 -8.11
N GLY A 232 19.06 -13.72 -8.45
CA GLY A 232 20.18 -14.44 -9.05
C GLY A 232 20.54 -13.92 -10.44
N ALA A 233 19.54 -13.59 -11.27
CA ALA A 233 19.75 -12.98 -12.58
C ALA A 233 20.37 -11.59 -12.45
N PHE A 234 19.88 -10.76 -11.52
CA PHE A 234 20.47 -9.46 -11.20
C PHE A 234 21.92 -9.59 -10.72
N ALA A 235 22.22 -10.61 -9.92
CA ALA A 235 23.59 -10.91 -9.47
C ALA A 235 24.50 -11.48 -10.58
N GLY A 236 24.01 -11.65 -11.81
CA GLY A 236 24.79 -12.06 -12.98
C GLY A 236 24.70 -13.55 -13.34
N SER A 237 23.82 -14.33 -12.71
CA SER A 237 23.61 -15.72 -13.08
C SER A 237 22.87 -15.83 -14.42
N LYS A 238 23.58 -16.23 -15.46
CA LYS A 238 23.02 -16.46 -16.79
C LYS A 238 21.96 -17.56 -16.82
N VAL A 239 22.09 -18.57 -15.94
CA VAL A 239 21.11 -19.66 -15.82
C VAL A 239 19.80 -19.13 -15.23
N CYS A 240 19.88 -18.27 -14.21
CA CYS A 240 18.70 -17.62 -13.65
C CYS A 240 18.05 -16.70 -14.68
N LEU A 241 18.85 -15.90 -15.42
CA LEU A 241 18.35 -15.02 -16.47
C LEU A 241 17.63 -15.80 -17.58
N ALA A 242 18.23 -16.88 -18.08
CA ALA A 242 17.61 -17.74 -19.07
C ALA A 242 16.29 -18.32 -18.57
N ASN A 243 16.25 -18.77 -17.30
CA ASN A 243 15.03 -19.32 -16.72
C ASN A 243 13.93 -18.25 -16.53
N ILE A 244 14.28 -17.01 -16.19
CA ILE A 244 13.31 -15.91 -16.11
C ILE A 244 12.72 -15.61 -17.49
N ILE A 245 13.55 -15.48 -18.53
CA ILE A 245 13.07 -15.23 -19.89
C ILE A 245 12.13 -16.36 -20.34
N ARG A 246 12.49 -17.62 -20.04
CA ARG A 246 11.65 -18.79 -20.31
C ARG A 246 10.31 -18.72 -19.58
N ILE A 247 10.31 -18.33 -18.30
CA ILE A 247 9.11 -18.16 -17.48
C ILE A 247 8.24 -17.03 -18.02
N CYS A 248 8.82 -15.86 -18.30
CA CYS A 248 8.13 -14.72 -18.88
C CYS A 248 7.50 -15.08 -20.23
N ALA A 249 8.21 -15.80 -21.10
CA ALA A 249 7.63 -16.28 -22.36
C ALA A 249 6.46 -17.25 -22.12
N ARG A 250 6.56 -18.13 -21.11
CA ARG A 250 5.48 -19.07 -20.76
C ARG A 250 4.21 -18.38 -20.26
N TYR A 251 4.34 -17.26 -19.55
CA TYR A 251 3.23 -16.54 -18.94
C TYR A 251 2.85 -15.23 -19.65
N ASP A 252 3.38 -14.99 -20.85
CA ASP A 252 3.10 -13.78 -21.64
C ASP A 252 3.51 -12.48 -20.91
N ASN A 253 4.67 -12.51 -20.26
CA ASN A 253 5.21 -11.41 -19.46
C ASN A 253 6.61 -10.96 -19.96
N LEU A 254 6.86 -11.06 -21.27
CA LEU A 254 8.13 -10.60 -21.86
C LEU A 254 8.29 -9.08 -21.79
N ASP A 255 7.18 -8.34 -21.77
CA ASP A 255 7.14 -6.88 -21.62
C ASP A 255 7.86 -6.42 -20.33
N ILE A 256 7.83 -7.24 -19.26
CA ILE A 256 8.59 -6.94 -18.03
C ILE A 256 10.10 -6.84 -18.34
N ILE A 257 10.62 -7.72 -19.19
CA ILE A 257 12.04 -7.75 -19.51
C ILE A 257 12.42 -6.60 -20.46
N GLU A 258 11.61 -6.36 -21.49
CA GLU A 258 11.89 -5.32 -22.49
C GLU A 258 11.55 -3.91 -22.01
N ASP A 259 10.32 -3.68 -21.55
CA ASP A 259 9.81 -2.34 -21.30
C ASP A 259 10.17 -1.84 -19.90
N VAL A 260 10.07 -2.71 -18.88
CA VAL A 260 10.34 -2.31 -17.49
C VAL A 260 11.85 -2.32 -17.20
N TYR A 261 12.53 -3.42 -17.54
CA TYR A 261 13.96 -3.55 -17.26
C TYR A 261 14.88 -3.11 -18.43
N GLY A 262 14.34 -2.79 -19.61
CA GLY A 262 15.13 -2.26 -20.72
C GLY A 262 16.07 -3.28 -21.38
N ILE A 263 15.81 -4.59 -21.20
CA ILE A 263 16.66 -5.65 -21.74
C ILE A 263 16.17 -6.03 -23.14
N ASN A 264 16.97 -5.73 -24.15
CA ASN A 264 16.65 -5.98 -25.56
C ASN A 264 16.58 -7.49 -25.89
N LEU A 265 15.39 -8.01 -26.23
CA LEU A 265 15.20 -9.41 -26.61
C LEU A 265 15.27 -9.65 -28.13
N ARG A 266 15.43 -8.62 -28.95
CA ARG A 266 15.54 -8.73 -30.41
C ARG A 266 16.57 -9.75 -30.91
N PRO A 267 17.77 -9.90 -30.31
CA PRO A 267 18.71 -10.94 -30.73
C PRO A 267 18.14 -12.36 -30.53
N LEU A 268 17.43 -12.59 -29.42
CA LEU A 268 16.77 -13.86 -29.12
C LEU A 268 15.61 -14.10 -30.08
N MET A 269 14.80 -13.08 -30.37
CA MET A 269 13.70 -13.17 -31.35
C MET A 269 14.22 -13.54 -32.74
N THR A 270 15.31 -12.91 -33.18
CA THR A 270 15.92 -13.18 -34.50
C THR A 270 16.43 -14.63 -34.60
N LEU A 271 17.02 -15.15 -33.51
CA LEU A 271 17.45 -16.54 -33.43
C LEU A 271 16.24 -17.49 -33.44
N ALA A 272 15.22 -17.18 -32.65
CA ALA A 272 13.99 -17.96 -32.55
C ALA A 272 13.30 -18.08 -33.92
N ASP A 273 13.15 -16.98 -34.65
CA ASP A 273 12.52 -16.97 -35.97
C ASP A 273 13.29 -17.74 -37.04
N LYS A 274 14.62 -17.78 -36.93
CA LYS A 274 15.46 -18.47 -37.90
C LYS A 274 15.46 -19.99 -37.74
N TYR A 275 15.32 -20.49 -36.50
CA TYR A 275 15.57 -21.89 -36.18
C TYR A 275 14.37 -22.65 -35.62
N TYR A 276 13.27 -21.97 -35.27
CA TYR A 276 12.10 -22.59 -34.64
C TYR A 276 10.80 -22.25 -35.35
N ASP A 277 9.90 -23.23 -35.38
CA ASP A 277 8.55 -23.15 -35.94
C ASP A 277 7.50 -23.17 -34.82
N ASP A 278 6.20 -23.12 -35.18
CA ASP A 278 5.12 -23.27 -34.22
C ASP A 278 5.22 -24.63 -33.50
N ASN A 279 5.13 -24.61 -32.17
CA ASN A 279 5.10 -25.80 -31.35
C ASN A 279 4.08 -25.63 -30.22
N PRO A 280 2.96 -26.37 -30.27
CA PRO A 280 1.90 -26.25 -29.27
C PRO A 280 2.35 -26.44 -27.81
N ALA A 281 3.41 -27.22 -27.57
CA ALA A 281 3.92 -27.46 -26.22
C ALA A 281 4.54 -26.22 -25.56
N PHE A 282 4.95 -25.23 -26.37
CA PHE A 282 5.61 -24.00 -25.92
C PHE A 282 4.72 -22.77 -26.03
N ARG A 283 3.45 -22.92 -26.42
CA ARG A 283 2.53 -21.79 -26.48
C ARG A 283 2.37 -21.15 -25.08
N PRO A 284 2.32 -19.81 -25.01
CA PRO A 284 2.10 -19.12 -23.75
C PRO A 284 0.76 -19.53 -23.15
N LYS A 285 0.66 -19.50 -21.82
CA LYS A 285 -0.62 -19.69 -21.14
C LYS A 285 -1.54 -18.53 -21.51
N GLN A 286 -2.77 -18.85 -21.89
CA GLN A 286 -3.76 -17.84 -22.23
C GLN A 286 -4.30 -17.19 -20.96
N HIS A 287 -4.26 -15.86 -20.93
CA HIS A 287 -4.98 -15.06 -19.94
C HIS A 287 -6.37 -14.72 -20.51
N ALA A 288 -7.42 -14.89 -19.70
CA ALA A 288 -8.80 -14.62 -20.16
C ALA A 288 -9.02 -13.15 -20.56
N ASP A 289 -8.26 -12.25 -19.94
CA ASP A 289 -8.47 -10.80 -20.03
C ASP A 289 -7.61 -10.13 -21.12
N LYS A 290 -6.60 -10.83 -21.66
CA LYS A 290 -5.70 -10.33 -22.73
C LYS A 290 -5.49 -11.41 -23.79
N PRO A 291 -6.40 -11.55 -24.77
CA PRO A 291 -6.23 -12.52 -25.84
C PRO A 291 -5.10 -12.08 -26.77
N LEU A 292 -4.08 -12.93 -26.90
CA LEU A 292 -2.99 -12.73 -27.85
C LEU A 292 -3.47 -12.90 -29.30
N SER A 293 -2.94 -12.07 -30.20
CA SER A 293 -3.06 -12.33 -31.63
C SER A 293 -2.31 -13.62 -32.00
N LYS A 294 -2.67 -14.21 -33.14
CA LYS A 294 -2.02 -15.45 -33.61
C LYS A 294 -0.51 -15.24 -33.85
N ASP A 295 -0.13 -14.07 -34.34
CA ASP A 295 1.25 -13.76 -34.67
C ASP A 295 2.10 -13.54 -33.40
N GLU A 296 1.57 -12.81 -32.41
CA GLU A 296 2.23 -12.63 -31.11
C GLU A 296 2.39 -13.98 -30.40
N ALA A 297 1.31 -14.78 -30.35
CA ALA A 297 1.37 -16.11 -29.74
C ALA A 297 2.41 -17.00 -30.41
N LEU A 298 2.52 -16.95 -31.74
CA LEU A 298 3.54 -17.68 -32.50
C LEU A 298 4.95 -17.18 -32.17
N GLN A 299 5.16 -15.86 -32.12
CA GLN A 299 6.46 -15.27 -31.81
C GLN A 299 6.93 -15.68 -30.41
N ILE A 300 6.07 -15.56 -29.41
CA ILE A 300 6.36 -15.97 -28.03
C ILE A 300 6.64 -17.47 -27.96
N THR A 301 5.90 -18.29 -28.71
CA THR A 301 6.11 -19.74 -28.80
C THR A 301 7.51 -20.08 -29.30
N LYS A 302 8.00 -19.36 -30.31
CA LYS A 302 9.37 -19.56 -30.82
C LYS A 302 10.43 -19.08 -29.82
N ILE A 303 10.23 -17.93 -29.19
CA ILE A 303 11.14 -17.41 -28.15
C ILE A 303 11.25 -18.40 -26.99
N HIS A 304 10.12 -18.93 -26.53
CA HIS A 304 10.07 -19.91 -25.46
C HIS A 304 10.84 -21.18 -25.83
N GLN A 305 10.73 -21.67 -27.07
CA GLN A 305 11.53 -22.80 -27.56
C GLN A 305 13.03 -22.51 -27.63
N ALA A 306 13.40 -21.31 -28.08
CA ALA A 306 14.80 -20.92 -28.24
C ALA A 306 15.57 -20.84 -26.91
N ILE A 307 14.86 -20.60 -25.80
CA ILE A 307 15.44 -20.47 -24.46
C ILE A 307 15.18 -21.69 -23.55
N ALA A 308 14.43 -22.69 -24.03
CA ALA A 308 14.05 -23.88 -23.28
C ALA A 308 15.15 -24.93 -23.15
#